data_AF-A0A091SXS9-F1
#
_entry.id   AF-A0A091SXS9-F1
#
_cell.length_a   1.000
_cell.length_b   1.000
_cell.length_c   1.000
_cell.angle_alpha   90.00
_cell.angle_beta   90.00
_cell.angle_gamma   90.00
#
_symmetry.space_group_name_H-M   'P 1'
#
loop_
_entity.id
_entity.type
_entity.pdbx_description
1 polymer ?
#
loop_
_entity_poly.entity_id
_entity_poly.type
_entity_poly.pdbx_seq_one_letter_code
_entity_poly.pdbx_strand_id
1 'polypeptide(L)'
;SPSSSPSSSPSPSQVGNYKRTVKRIDDGHRLCNDLMNCMDERAKDWSKRWRQLIEKGPQYGSLEKAWGAIMTEADKVSELHQEVKNSLLNDDFEKVKNWQKDAYHKQIMGGFKEAKEAEDGFRKAQKPWAKKLKELETAKKAYHLACKEEKLAMTREANSKAEQSNTPEQQKKLQDKVEKCKQDVQKTQEKYEKVLDELNKCTPQYIESMEQVFEQCQQFEEKRLNFLKEVLLDIKRHLNLAESS
;
A
#
# COMPACT_ATOMS: atom_id res chain seq x y z
N SER A 1 4.07 30.65 -16.47
CA SER A 1 4.09 29.60 -15.44
C SER A 1 3.77 28.28 -16.10
N PRO A 2 4.64 27.25 -16.07
CA PRO A 2 4.29 25.97 -16.62
C PRO A 2 3.26 25.32 -15.69
N SER A 3 2.11 25.00 -16.27
CA SER A 3 1.03 24.25 -15.64
C SER A 3 1.55 22.92 -15.13
N SER A 4 1.57 22.76 -13.81
CA SER A 4 1.78 21.49 -13.13
C SER A 4 0.71 20.49 -13.57
N SER A 5 1.11 19.50 -14.37
CA SER A 5 0.33 18.28 -14.60
C SER A 5 -0.04 17.67 -13.25
N PRO A 6 -1.29 17.25 -13.01
CA PRO A 6 -1.61 16.53 -11.78
C PRO A 6 -0.79 15.25 -11.81
N SER A 7 0.03 15.03 -10.78
CA SER A 7 0.73 13.78 -10.57
C SER A 7 -0.33 12.68 -10.50
N SER A 8 -0.49 11.95 -11.59
CA SER A 8 -1.42 10.81 -11.68
C SER A 8 -0.86 9.73 -10.77
N SER A 9 -1.27 9.78 -9.50
CA SER A 9 -1.08 8.68 -8.56
C SER A 9 -1.57 7.40 -9.26
N PRO A 10 -0.76 6.34 -9.35
CA PRO A 10 -1.12 5.16 -10.12
C PRO A 10 -2.43 4.59 -9.59
N SER A 11 -3.45 4.44 -10.44
CA SER A 11 -4.74 3.91 -10.00
C SER A 11 -4.56 2.49 -9.44
N PRO A 12 -5.21 2.12 -8.33
CA PRO A 12 -5.19 0.74 -7.81
C PRO A 12 -5.58 -0.31 -8.86
N SER A 13 -6.43 0.10 -9.82
CA SER A 13 -6.91 -0.68 -10.96
C SER A 13 -5.88 -0.88 -12.09
N GLN A 14 -4.63 -0.45 -11.93
CA GLN A 14 -3.55 -0.85 -12.83
C GLN A 14 -2.93 -2.17 -12.33
N VAL A 15 -2.45 -3.00 -13.26
CA VAL A 15 -1.95 -4.35 -12.94
C VAL A 15 -0.83 -4.29 -11.91
N GLY A 16 -1.03 -4.97 -10.78
CA GLY A 16 -0.06 -5.04 -9.69
C GLY A 16 0.05 -3.83 -8.77
N ASN A 17 -0.69 -2.73 -9.00
CA ASN A 17 -0.61 -1.54 -8.15
C ASN A 17 -1.33 -1.68 -6.80
N TYR A 18 -2.25 -2.66 -6.68
CA TYR A 18 -2.95 -3.01 -5.44
C TYR A 18 -2.01 -3.49 -4.31
N LYS A 19 -0.75 -3.86 -4.63
CA LYS A 19 0.25 -4.32 -3.66
C LYS A 19 0.51 -3.31 -2.52
N ARG A 20 0.39 -2.01 -2.80
CA ARG A 20 0.52 -0.98 -1.75
C ARG A 20 -0.61 -1.08 -0.72
N THR A 21 -1.82 -1.39 -1.19
CA THR A 21 -3.01 -1.57 -0.33
C THR A 21 -2.84 -2.80 0.55
N VAL A 22 -2.39 -3.92 -0.01
CA VAL A 22 -2.10 -5.15 0.76
C VAL A 22 -1.00 -4.88 1.80
N LYS A 23 0.12 -4.26 1.39
CA LYS A 23 1.22 -3.94 2.30
C LYS A 23 0.78 -3.08 3.50
N ARG A 24 -0.16 -2.16 3.30
CA ARG A 24 -0.69 -1.30 4.37
C ARG A 24 -1.30 -2.11 5.52
N ILE A 25 -1.82 -3.31 5.24
CA ILE A 25 -2.34 -4.23 6.27
C ILE A 25 -1.19 -4.68 7.18
N ASP A 26 -0.08 -5.15 6.61
CA ASP A 26 1.12 -5.55 7.37
C ASP A 26 1.72 -4.37 8.15
N ASP A 27 1.81 -3.20 7.50
CA ASP A 27 2.31 -1.97 8.13
C ASP A 27 1.44 -1.55 9.32
N GLY A 28 0.12 -1.78 9.26
CA GLY A 28 -0.80 -1.50 10.36
C GLY A 28 -0.50 -2.30 11.64
N HIS A 29 -0.16 -3.59 11.51
CA HIS A 29 0.27 -4.41 12.65
C HIS A 29 1.59 -3.89 13.23
N ARG A 30 2.55 -3.56 12.36
CA ARG A 30 3.84 -2.99 12.78
C ARG A 30 3.66 -1.68 13.55
N LEU A 31 2.80 -0.79 13.08
CA LEU A 31 2.52 0.47 13.76
C LEU A 31 1.93 0.28 15.16
N CYS A 32 1.17 -0.80 15.40
CA CYS A 32 0.71 -1.13 16.75
C CYS A 32 1.89 -1.52 17.66
N ASN A 33 2.88 -2.27 17.15
CA ASN A 33 4.12 -2.56 17.90
C ASN A 33 4.91 -1.30 18.20
N ASP A 34 5.07 -0.42 17.20
CA ASP A 34 5.81 0.83 17.34
C ASP A 34 5.16 1.73 18.41
N LEU A 35 3.82 1.78 18.45
CA LEU A 35 3.07 2.50 19.48
C LEU A 35 3.24 1.88 20.88
N MET A 36 3.13 0.55 21.00
CA MET A 36 3.35 -0.16 22.26
C MET A 36 4.76 0.08 22.81
N ASN A 37 5.79 0.00 21.95
CA ASN A 37 7.18 0.28 22.34
C ASN A 37 7.37 1.74 22.77
N CYS A 38 6.70 2.69 22.12
CA CYS A 38 6.73 4.10 22.51
C CYS A 38 6.20 4.31 23.94
N MET A 39 5.12 3.62 24.33
CA MET A 39 4.59 3.66 25.69
C MET A 39 5.57 3.05 26.71
N ASP A 40 6.16 1.90 26.39
CA ASP A 40 7.14 1.23 27.25
C ASP A 40 8.39 2.08 27.48
N GLU A 41 8.89 2.76 26.45
CA GLU A 41 10.01 3.68 26.58
C GLU A 41 9.68 4.91 27.43
N ARG A 42 8.46 5.46 27.28
CA ARG A 42 7.98 6.60 28.08
C ARG A 42 7.81 6.24 29.57
N ALA A 43 7.50 4.99 29.87
CA ALA A 43 7.25 4.46 31.21
C ALA A 43 8.50 4.27 32.09
N LYS A 44 9.72 4.61 31.62
CA LYS A 44 10.98 4.37 32.35
C LYS A 44 11.22 5.38 33.50
N ASP A 45 11.70 4.88 34.64
CA ASP A 45 11.79 5.60 35.93
C ASP A 45 12.88 6.68 36.00
N TRP A 46 12.56 7.80 36.67
CA TRP A 46 13.49 8.90 36.97
C TRP A 46 13.94 8.98 38.45
N SER A 47 13.19 8.44 39.42
CA SER A 47 13.21 8.97 40.80
C SER A 47 14.10 8.28 41.85
N LYS A 48 14.73 7.13 41.57
CA LYS A 48 15.37 6.33 42.66
C LYS A 48 16.65 6.89 43.29
N ARG A 49 17.22 8.01 42.82
CA ARG A 49 18.61 8.41 43.19
C ARG A 49 18.75 9.35 44.40
N TRP A 50 17.75 10.16 44.74
CA TRP A 50 17.97 11.33 45.61
C TRP A 50 17.67 11.14 47.11
N ARG A 51 16.72 10.27 47.48
CA ARG A 51 16.30 10.08 48.89
C ARG A 51 17.41 9.54 49.81
N GLN A 52 18.26 8.64 49.30
CA GLN A 52 19.29 7.95 50.08
C GLN A 52 20.45 8.85 50.56
N LEU A 53 20.64 10.02 49.97
CA LEU A 53 21.76 10.92 50.27
C LEU A 53 21.47 11.87 51.45
N ILE A 54 20.20 12.19 51.70
CA ILE A 54 19.80 13.17 52.73
C ILE A 54 19.64 12.50 54.10
N GLU A 55 19.07 11.29 54.14
CA GLU A 55 18.90 10.52 55.39
C GLU A 55 20.23 10.15 56.08
N LYS A 56 21.35 10.22 55.36
CA LYS A 56 22.71 9.91 55.86
C LYS A 56 23.57 11.13 56.12
N GLY A 57 23.03 12.34 55.94
CA GLY A 57 23.75 13.60 56.08
C GLY A 57 23.83 14.12 57.52
N PRO A 58 24.77 15.02 57.85
CA PRO A 58 24.94 15.58 59.20
C PRO A 58 23.95 16.72 59.54
N GLN A 59 22.91 16.94 58.73
CA GLN A 59 21.98 18.06 58.87
C GLN A 59 20.93 17.76 59.95
N TYR A 60 20.61 18.74 60.82
CA TYR A 60 19.63 18.58 61.89
C TYR A 60 18.71 19.81 62.07
N GLY A 61 17.65 19.66 62.87
CA GLY A 61 16.81 20.77 63.33
C GLY A 61 15.68 21.18 62.39
N SER A 62 15.19 22.42 62.48
CA SER A 62 14.08 22.90 61.63
C SER A 62 14.44 22.94 60.14
N LEU A 63 15.71 23.14 59.80
CA LEU A 63 16.21 23.11 58.43
C LEU A 63 16.21 21.70 57.81
N GLU A 64 16.51 20.67 58.62
CA GLU A 64 16.35 19.26 58.21
C GLU A 64 14.89 18.96 57.84
N LYS A 65 13.93 19.46 58.63
CA LYS A 65 12.49 19.30 58.33
C LYS A 65 12.07 20.01 57.04
N ALA A 66 12.56 21.24 56.81
CA ALA A 66 12.28 21.97 55.58
C ALA A 66 12.87 21.25 54.35
N TRP A 67 14.07 20.69 54.46
CA TRP A 67 14.69 19.88 53.41
C TRP A 67 13.92 18.56 53.20
N GLY A 68 13.50 17.90 54.27
CA GLY A 68 12.66 16.70 54.22
C GLY A 68 11.30 16.94 53.54
N ALA A 69 10.72 18.13 53.67
CA ALA A 69 9.48 18.50 52.99
C ALA A 69 9.65 18.54 51.46
N ILE A 70 10.81 19.00 50.95
CA ILE A 70 11.13 18.98 49.51
C ILE A 70 11.21 17.53 49.01
N MET A 71 11.77 16.62 49.81
CA MET A 71 11.81 15.19 49.44
C MET A 71 10.43 14.55 49.44
N THR A 72 9.58 14.91 50.41
CA THR A 72 8.18 14.44 50.45
C THR A 72 7.40 14.88 49.20
N GLU A 73 7.65 16.09 48.69
CA GLU A 73 7.06 16.54 47.42
C GLU A 73 7.59 15.73 46.23
N ALA A 74 8.91 15.52 46.15
CA ALA A 74 9.52 14.71 45.10
C ALA A 74 9.00 13.26 45.10
N ASP A 75 8.68 12.72 46.28
CA ASP A 75 8.11 11.39 46.46
C ASP A 75 6.67 11.32 45.97
N LYS A 76 5.84 12.32 46.28
CA LYS A 76 4.47 12.43 45.76
C LYS A 76 4.46 12.59 44.24
N VAL A 77 5.36 13.40 43.69
CA VAL A 77 5.54 13.52 42.24
C VAL A 77 5.99 12.18 41.64
N SER A 78 6.90 11.46 42.30
CA SER A 78 7.30 10.11 41.87
C SER A 78 6.13 9.13 41.89
N GLU A 79 5.26 9.17 42.90
CA GLU A 79 4.07 8.33 42.99
C GLU A 79 3.10 8.61 41.85
N LEU A 80 2.79 9.89 41.58
CA LEU A 80 1.99 10.30 40.42
C LEU A 80 2.60 9.77 39.11
N HIS A 81 3.91 9.87 38.94
CA HIS A 81 4.57 9.33 37.75
C HIS A 81 4.54 7.79 37.68
N GLN A 82 4.53 7.08 38.82
CA GLN A 82 4.30 5.63 38.82
C GLN A 82 2.86 5.28 38.43
N GLU A 83 1.88 6.07 38.84
CA GLU A 83 0.48 5.89 38.42
C GLU A 83 0.34 6.07 36.91
N VAL A 84 0.92 7.14 36.35
CA VAL A 84 0.96 7.37 34.90
C VAL A 84 1.58 6.17 34.17
N LYS A 85 2.72 5.68 34.65
CA LYS A 85 3.38 4.49 34.11
C LYS A 85 2.47 3.26 34.15
N ASN A 86 1.80 3.03 35.28
CA ASN A 86 0.89 1.90 35.44
C ASN A 86 -0.29 1.99 34.47
N SER A 87 -0.89 3.17 34.27
CA SER A 87 -1.97 3.34 33.29
C SER A 87 -1.47 3.14 31.84
N LEU A 88 -0.30 3.67 31.49
CA LEU A 88 0.28 3.44 30.16
C LEU A 88 0.53 1.95 29.88
N LEU A 89 1.03 1.19 30.85
CA LEU A 89 1.43 -0.21 30.66
C LEU A 89 0.30 -1.23 30.87
N ASN A 90 -0.57 -1.01 31.85
CA ASN A 90 -1.60 -1.98 32.19
C ASN A 90 -2.92 -1.71 31.46
N ASP A 91 -3.18 -0.47 31.05
CA ASP A 91 -4.41 -0.10 30.36
C ASP A 91 -4.15 0.13 28.87
N ASP A 92 -3.39 1.18 28.51
CA ASP A 92 -3.24 1.59 27.10
C ASP A 92 -2.46 0.56 26.27
N PHE A 93 -1.34 0.06 26.80
CA PHE A 93 -0.51 -0.95 26.13
C PHE A 93 -1.29 -2.27 25.95
N GLU A 94 -1.91 -2.80 27.00
CA GLU A 94 -2.67 -4.05 26.89
C GLU A 94 -3.91 -3.88 26.00
N LYS A 95 -4.53 -2.70 25.96
CA LYS A 95 -5.60 -2.37 25.01
C LYS A 95 -5.12 -2.48 23.55
N VAL A 96 -3.97 -1.91 23.21
CA VAL A 96 -3.36 -2.04 21.87
C VAL A 96 -3.00 -3.49 21.55
N LYS A 97 -2.39 -4.20 22.49
CA LYS A 97 -1.98 -5.59 22.34
C LYS A 97 -3.17 -6.53 22.08
N ASN A 98 -4.24 -6.37 22.84
CA ASN A 98 -5.46 -7.18 22.69
C ASN A 98 -6.15 -6.89 21.36
N TRP A 99 -6.32 -5.60 21.02
CA TRP A 99 -6.88 -5.22 19.72
C TRP A 99 -6.05 -5.76 18.55
N GLN A 100 -4.72 -5.66 18.61
CA GLN A 100 -3.82 -6.18 17.58
C GLN A 100 -3.97 -7.71 17.42
N LYS A 101 -4.08 -8.44 18.54
CA LYS A 101 -4.27 -9.90 18.53
C LYS A 101 -5.58 -10.31 17.84
N ASP A 102 -6.65 -9.55 18.07
CA ASP A 102 -7.97 -9.83 17.50
C ASP A 102 -8.09 -9.36 16.04
N ALA A 103 -7.36 -8.31 15.65
CA ALA A 103 -7.39 -7.74 14.30
C ALA A 103 -6.47 -8.46 13.31
N TYR A 104 -5.40 -9.11 13.78
CA TYR A 104 -4.35 -9.68 12.92
C TYR A 104 -4.03 -11.13 13.26
N HIS A 105 -4.31 -12.05 12.33
CA HIS A 105 -4.15 -13.48 12.55
C HIS A 105 -2.95 -14.03 11.77
N LYS A 106 -1.86 -14.35 12.49
CA LYS A 106 -0.66 -14.95 11.89
C LYS A 106 -0.94 -16.32 11.27
N GLN A 107 -0.37 -16.56 10.11
CA GLN A 107 -0.42 -17.85 9.43
C GLN A 107 0.82 -18.70 9.70
N ILE A 108 0.67 -20.03 9.61
CA ILE A 108 1.75 -21.01 9.84
C ILE A 108 2.95 -20.77 8.90
N MET A 109 2.68 -20.38 7.66
CA MET A 109 3.71 -20.13 6.63
C MET A 109 4.23 -18.69 6.62
N GLY A 110 3.96 -17.91 7.67
CA GLY A 110 4.30 -16.49 7.76
C GLY A 110 3.25 -15.58 7.12
N GLY A 111 3.29 -14.30 7.49
CA GLY A 111 2.29 -13.29 7.09
C GLY A 111 0.99 -13.36 7.90
N PHE A 112 0.07 -12.44 7.57
CA PHE A 112 -1.25 -12.33 8.19
C PHE A 112 -2.34 -12.84 7.25
N LYS A 113 -3.36 -13.48 7.83
CA LYS A 113 -4.54 -13.96 7.12
C LYS A 113 -5.22 -12.83 6.36
N GLU A 114 -5.35 -11.66 6.97
CA GLU A 114 -6.01 -10.47 6.42
C GLU A 114 -5.29 -9.96 5.16
N ALA A 115 -3.95 -9.91 5.20
CA ALA A 115 -3.14 -9.53 4.05
C ALA A 115 -3.25 -10.56 2.91
N LYS A 116 -3.27 -11.85 3.24
CA LYS A 116 -3.45 -12.92 2.26
C LYS A 116 -4.83 -12.86 1.59
N GLU A 117 -5.89 -12.66 2.36
CA GLU A 117 -7.25 -12.56 1.84
C GLU A 117 -7.40 -11.37 0.88
N ALA A 118 -6.81 -10.22 1.21
CA ALA A 118 -6.77 -9.06 0.32
C ALA A 118 -5.98 -9.35 -0.97
N GLU A 119 -4.78 -9.96 -0.89
CA GLU A 119 -3.97 -10.33 -2.05
C GLU A 119 -4.72 -11.31 -2.98
N ASP A 120 -5.32 -12.36 -2.41
CA ASP A 120 -6.08 -13.36 -3.16
C ASP A 120 -7.33 -12.73 -3.80
N GLY A 121 -8.01 -11.81 -3.09
CA GLY A 121 -9.13 -11.02 -3.59
C GLY A 121 -8.76 -10.19 -4.82
N PHE A 122 -7.71 -9.37 -4.72
CA PHE A 122 -7.23 -8.55 -5.84
C PHE A 122 -6.76 -9.40 -7.02
N ARG A 123 -6.00 -10.48 -6.75
CA ARG A 123 -5.53 -11.39 -7.80
C ARG A 123 -6.69 -12.04 -8.54
N LYS A 124 -7.74 -12.45 -7.82
CA LYS A 124 -8.96 -13.03 -8.40
C LYS A 124 -9.71 -12.01 -9.25
N ALA A 125 -9.91 -10.79 -8.76
CA ALA A 125 -10.58 -9.70 -9.49
C ALA A 125 -9.81 -9.31 -10.77
N GLN A 126 -8.48 -9.26 -10.71
CA GLN A 126 -7.63 -8.80 -11.82
C GLN A 126 -7.34 -9.85 -12.89
N LYS A 127 -7.35 -11.15 -12.54
CA LYS A 127 -6.91 -12.23 -13.43
C LYS A 127 -7.62 -12.26 -14.79
N PRO A 128 -8.96 -12.12 -14.91
CA PRO A 128 -9.64 -12.15 -16.21
C PRO A 128 -9.22 -10.99 -17.11
N TRP A 129 -9.18 -9.78 -16.55
CA TRP A 129 -8.80 -8.56 -17.27
C TRP A 129 -7.33 -8.59 -17.70
N ALA A 130 -6.42 -9.03 -16.83
CA ALA A 130 -5.00 -9.18 -17.16
C ALA A 130 -4.76 -10.19 -18.29
N LYS A 131 -5.54 -11.28 -18.34
CA LYS A 131 -5.49 -12.24 -19.45
C LYS A 131 -5.92 -11.58 -20.77
N LYS A 132 -7.03 -10.84 -20.77
CA LYS A 132 -7.54 -10.13 -21.95
C LYS A 132 -6.60 -9.01 -22.41
N LEU A 133 -6.00 -8.27 -21.49
CA LEU A 133 -4.97 -7.28 -21.79
C LEU A 133 -3.78 -7.92 -22.50
N LYS A 134 -3.32 -9.10 -22.05
CA LYS A 134 -2.24 -9.84 -22.72
C LYS A 134 -2.64 -10.26 -24.15
N GLU A 135 -3.87 -10.74 -24.34
CA GLU A 135 -4.41 -11.06 -25.68
C GLU A 135 -4.43 -9.81 -26.59
N LEU A 136 -4.83 -8.65 -26.05
CA LEU A 136 -4.83 -7.37 -26.77
C LEU A 136 -3.42 -6.99 -27.23
N GLU A 137 -2.44 -7.06 -26.33
CA GLU A 137 -1.04 -6.74 -26.64
C GLU A 137 -0.46 -7.70 -27.71
N THR A 138 -0.84 -8.97 -27.70
CA THR A 138 -0.46 -9.91 -28.77
C THR A 138 -1.12 -9.55 -30.10
N ALA A 139 -2.42 -9.24 -30.13
CA ALA A 139 -3.13 -8.88 -31.34
C ALA A 139 -2.62 -7.56 -31.95
N LYS A 140 -2.35 -6.56 -31.09
CA LYS A 140 -1.75 -5.28 -31.47
C LYS A 140 -0.39 -5.46 -32.14
N LYS A 141 0.48 -6.30 -31.57
CA LYS A 141 1.80 -6.61 -32.15
C LYS A 141 1.67 -7.30 -33.51
N ALA A 142 0.74 -8.24 -33.66
CA ALA A 142 0.50 -8.92 -34.93
C ALA A 142 0.00 -7.95 -36.02
N TYR A 143 -0.94 -7.06 -35.66
CA TYR A 143 -1.43 -6.02 -36.57
C TYR A 143 -0.31 -5.07 -37.01
N HIS A 144 0.47 -4.53 -36.07
CA HIS A 144 1.60 -3.65 -36.42
C HIS A 144 2.66 -4.34 -37.28
N LEU A 145 2.91 -5.64 -37.08
CA LEU A 145 3.80 -6.41 -37.93
C LEU A 145 3.25 -6.54 -39.35
N ALA A 146 1.96 -6.88 -39.50
CA ALA A 146 1.31 -6.96 -40.81
C ALA A 146 1.36 -5.62 -41.56
N CYS A 147 1.09 -4.49 -40.88
CA CYS A 147 1.21 -3.16 -41.49
C CYS A 147 2.64 -2.85 -41.96
N LYS A 148 3.64 -3.28 -41.19
CA LYS A 148 5.05 -3.13 -41.58
C LYS A 148 5.38 -3.96 -42.81
N GLU A 149 4.90 -5.21 -42.88
CA GLU A 149 5.12 -6.10 -44.02
C GLU A 149 4.40 -5.61 -45.29
N GLU A 150 3.17 -5.12 -45.16
CA GLU A 150 2.42 -4.48 -46.25
C GLU A 150 3.20 -3.28 -46.81
N LYS A 151 3.64 -2.36 -45.94
CA LYS A 151 4.43 -1.21 -46.35
C LYS A 151 5.71 -1.63 -47.10
N LEU A 152 6.41 -2.65 -46.60
CA LEU A 152 7.60 -3.19 -47.26
C LEU A 152 7.28 -3.84 -48.62
N ALA A 153 6.17 -4.56 -48.74
CA ALA A 153 5.72 -5.15 -49.99
C ALA A 153 5.36 -4.07 -51.02
N MET A 154 4.61 -3.03 -50.62
CA MET A 154 4.25 -1.90 -51.47
C MET A 154 5.48 -1.13 -51.97
N THR A 155 6.45 -0.86 -51.09
CA THR A 155 7.70 -0.21 -51.51
C THR A 155 8.48 -1.07 -52.50
N ARG A 156 8.55 -2.40 -52.31
CA ARG A 156 9.23 -3.29 -53.27
C ARG A 156 8.53 -3.35 -54.63
N GLU A 157 7.19 -3.40 -54.64
CA GLU A 157 6.41 -3.37 -55.88
C GLU A 157 6.61 -2.03 -56.63
N ALA A 158 6.59 -0.91 -55.91
CA ALA A 158 6.81 0.42 -56.48
C ALA A 158 8.23 0.57 -57.06
N ASN A 159 9.26 0.09 -56.36
CA ASN A 159 10.64 0.13 -56.84
C ASN A 159 10.85 -0.77 -58.07
N SER A 160 10.22 -1.95 -58.10
CA SER A 160 10.29 -2.86 -59.25
C SER A 160 9.65 -2.26 -60.52
N LYS A 161 8.61 -1.43 -60.38
CA LYS A 161 8.02 -0.67 -61.52
C LYS A 161 8.99 0.34 -62.15
N ALA A 162 9.99 0.80 -61.40
CA ALA A 162 10.99 1.75 -61.90
C ALA A 162 12.15 1.08 -62.65
N GLU A 163 12.29 -0.24 -62.58
CA GLU A 163 13.35 -0.99 -63.25
C GLU A 163 12.89 -1.54 -64.61
N GLN A 164 13.66 -1.24 -65.68
CA GLN A 164 13.31 -1.62 -67.07
C GLN A 164 13.48 -3.11 -67.39
N SER A 165 14.03 -3.92 -66.47
CA SER A 165 14.37 -5.33 -66.70
C SER A 165 13.40 -6.34 -66.08
N ASN A 166 12.29 -5.89 -65.48
CA ASN A 166 11.37 -6.79 -64.78
C ASN A 166 10.42 -7.51 -65.75
N THR A 167 10.33 -8.82 -65.60
CA THR A 167 9.41 -9.66 -66.38
C THR A 167 7.97 -9.53 -65.86
N PRO A 168 6.95 -9.72 -66.72
CA PRO A 168 5.55 -9.69 -66.30
C PRO A 168 5.23 -10.66 -65.14
N GLU A 169 5.91 -11.80 -65.09
CA GLU A 169 5.73 -12.82 -64.06
C GLU A 169 6.31 -12.40 -62.70
N GLN A 170 7.47 -11.73 -62.69
CA GLN A 170 8.03 -11.12 -61.48
C GLN A 170 7.14 -10.00 -60.94
N GLN A 171 6.55 -9.20 -61.84
CA GLN A 171 5.66 -8.12 -61.47
C GLN A 171 4.35 -8.64 -60.86
N LYS A 172 3.76 -9.67 -61.46
CA LYS A 172 2.58 -10.35 -60.92
C LYS A 172 2.84 -10.92 -59.53
N LYS A 173 3.99 -11.57 -59.32
CA LYS A 173 4.39 -12.11 -58.00
C LYS A 173 4.49 -11.03 -56.92
N LEU A 174 4.95 -9.83 -57.25
CA LEU A 174 5.00 -8.70 -56.31
C LEU A 174 3.60 -8.17 -56.00
N GLN A 175 2.72 -8.08 -56.99
CA GLN A 175 1.31 -7.69 -56.80
C GLN A 175 0.57 -8.69 -55.92
N ASP A 176 0.69 -9.99 -56.20
CA ASP A 176 0.10 -11.06 -55.38
C ASP A 176 0.58 -11.00 -53.92
N LYS A 177 1.85 -10.63 -53.72
CA LYS A 177 2.41 -10.43 -52.38
C LYS A 177 1.83 -9.20 -51.66
N VAL A 178 1.64 -8.09 -52.37
CA VAL A 178 0.98 -6.90 -51.81
C VAL A 178 -0.46 -7.20 -51.43
N GLU A 179 -1.21 -7.88 -52.29
CA GLU A 179 -2.59 -8.26 -52.04
C GLU A 179 -2.70 -9.20 -50.82
N LYS A 180 -1.80 -10.18 -50.71
CA LYS A 180 -1.73 -11.04 -49.52
C LYS A 180 -1.45 -10.23 -48.24
N CYS A 181 -0.50 -9.30 -48.27
CA CYS A 181 -0.20 -8.47 -47.10
C CYS A 181 -1.38 -7.57 -46.71
N LYS A 182 -2.16 -7.04 -47.68
CA LYS A 182 -3.39 -6.29 -47.41
C LYS A 182 -4.44 -7.14 -46.68
N GLN A 183 -4.65 -8.37 -47.15
CA GLN A 183 -5.57 -9.31 -46.50
C GLN A 183 -5.10 -9.67 -45.08
N ASP A 184 -3.79 -9.87 -44.89
CA ASP A 184 -3.20 -10.12 -43.57
C ASP A 184 -3.37 -8.92 -42.61
N VAL A 185 -3.22 -7.69 -43.11
CA VAL A 185 -3.50 -6.46 -42.35
C VAL A 185 -4.96 -6.40 -41.92
N GLN A 186 -5.91 -6.57 -42.85
CA GLN A 186 -7.33 -6.55 -42.53
C GLN A 186 -7.69 -7.60 -41.48
N LYS A 187 -7.23 -8.84 -41.67
CA LYS A 187 -7.50 -9.95 -40.75
C LYS A 187 -6.91 -9.71 -39.35
N THR A 188 -5.70 -9.16 -39.26
CA THR A 188 -5.07 -8.86 -37.98
C THR A 188 -5.70 -7.64 -37.30
N GLN A 189 -6.18 -6.67 -38.08
CA GLN A 189 -6.95 -5.52 -37.60
C GLN A 189 -8.28 -5.96 -36.98
N GLU A 190 -9.09 -6.74 -37.71
CA GLU A 190 -10.38 -7.26 -37.21
C GLU A 190 -10.20 -8.04 -35.90
N LYS A 191 -9.13 -8.84 -35.80
CA LYS A 191 -8.78 -9.56 -34.57
C LYS A 191 -8.39 -8.60 -33.44
N TYR A 192 -7.59 -7.58 -33.73
CA TYR A 192 -7.18 -6.58 -32.74
C TYR A 192 -8.39 -5.80 -32.20
N GLU A 193 -9.25 -5.30 -33.09
CA GLU A 193 -10.47 -4.56 -32.75
C GLU A 193 -11.44 -5.43 -31.95
N LYS A 194 -11.63 -6.69 -32.33
CA LYS A 194 -12.46 -7.63 -31.56
C LYS A 194 -11.96 -7.82 -30.13
N VAL A 195 -10.65 -8.04 -29.94
CA VAL A 195 -10.09 -8.21 -28.60
C VAL A 195 -10.16 -6.91 -27.79
N LEU A 196 -10.01 -5.75 -28.44
CA LEU A 196 -10.17 -4.45 -27.81
C LEU A 196 -11.61 -4.24 -27.31
N ASP A 197 -12.60 -4.57 -28.12
CA ASP A 197 -14.02 -4.53 -27.74
C ASP A 197 -14.33 -5.49 -26.58
N GLU A 198 -13.81 -6.72 -26.62
CA GLU A 198 -13.95 -7.67 -25.51
C GLU A 198 -13.31 -7.17 -24.20
N LEU A 199 -12.15 -6.50 -24.27
CA LEU A 199 -11.49 -5.90 -23.11
C LEU A 199 -12.34 -4.74 -22.54
N ASN A 200 -12.86 -3.87 -23.42
CA ASN A 200 -13.71 -2.75 -23.00
C ASN A 200 -14.98 -3.26 -22.32
N LYS A 201 -15.59 -4.33 -22.83
CA LYS A 201 -16.79 -4.95 -22.24
C LYS A 201 -16.56 -5.53 -20.85
N CYS A 202 -15.37 -6.07 -20.56
CA CYS A 202 -15.06 -6.63 -19.24
C CYS A 202 -14.42 -5.62 -18.26
N THR A 203 -14.06 -4.43 -18.73
CA THR A 203 -13.40 -3.40 -17.90
C THR A 203 -14.30 -2.87 -16.76
N PRO A 204 -15.61 -2.59 -16.96
CA PRO A 204 -16.48 -2.17 -15.85
C PRO A 204 -16.54 -3.19 -14.71
N GLN A 205 -16.76 -4.47 -15.02
CA GLN A 205 -16.78 -5.54 -14.02
C GLN A 205 -15.43 -5.70 -13.30
N TYR A 206 -14.32 -5.51 -14.03
CA TYR A 206 -13.00 -5.50 -13.44
C TYR A 206 -12.82 -4.37 -12.43
N ILE A 207 -13.21 -3.14 -12.79
CA ILE A 207 -13.14 -1.97 -11.91
C ILE A 207 -13.99 -2.20 -10.66
N GLU A 208 -15.24 -2.61 -10.82
CA GLU A 208 -16.16 -2.89 -9.72
C GLU A 208 -15.60 -3.96 -8.76
N SER A 209 -15.05 -5.05 -9.30
CA SER A 209 -14.46 -6.12 -8.49
C SER A 209 -13.21 -5.65 -7.74
N MET A 210 -12.37 -4.81 -8.36
CA MET A 210 -11.19 -4.22 -7.70
C MET A 210 -11.59 -3.23 -6.60
N GLU A 211 -12.59 -2.40 -6.86
CA GLU A 211 -13.13 -1.42 -5.91
C GLU A 211 -13.74 -2.11 -4.70
N GLN A 212 -14.46 -3.22 -4.89
CA GLN A 212 -15.03 -4.00 -3.79
C GLN A 212 -13.95 -4.50 -2.81
N VAL A 213 -12.85 -5.07 -3.33
CA VAL A 213 -11.74 -5.54 -2.49
C VAL A 213 -11.01 -4.36 -1.85
N PHE A 214 -10.84 -3.26 -2.59
CA PHE A 214 -10.22 -2.05 -2.06
C PHE A 214 -11.02 -1.44 -0.91
N GLU A 215 -12.35 -1.39 -1.04
CA GLU A 215 -13.24 -0.84 -0.01
C GLU A 215 -13.19 -1.68 1.27
N GLN A 216 -13.09 -3.02 1.17
CA GLN A 216 -12.85 -3.88 2.34
C GLN A 216 -11.53 -3.53 3.05
N CYS A 217 -10.48 -3.24 2.27
CA CYS A 217 -9.19 -2.81 2.83
C CYS A 217 -9.26 -1.40 3.45
N GLN A 218 -10.12 -0.52 2.93
CA GLN A 218 -10.37 0.81 3.49
C GLN A 218 -11.12 0.72 4.81
N GLN A 219 -12.16 -0.10 4.90
CA GLN A 219 -12.90 -0.33 6.14
C GLN A 219 -12.04 -0.96 7.23
N PHE A 220 -11.15 -1.89 6.86
CA PHE A 220 -10.19 -2.45 7.81
C PHE A 220 -9.23 -1.37 8.36
N GLU A 221 -8.71 -0.52 7.49
CA GLU A 221 -7.83 0.58 7.90
C GLU A 221 -8.57 1.65 8.72
N GLU A 222 -9.82 1.96 8.38
CA GLU A 222 -10.64 2.91 9.15
C GLU A 222 -10.84 2.45 10.60
N LYS A 223 -11.11 1.16 10.82
CA LYS A 223 -11.19 0.58 12.17
C LYS A 223 -9.90 0.81 12.95
N ARG A 224 -8.74 0.59 12.33
CA ARG A 224 -7.43 0.84 12.95
C ARG A 224 -7.24 2.31 13.28
N LEU A 225 -7.55 3.22 12.36
CA LEU A 225 -7.37 4.66 12.56
C LEU A 225 -8.26 5.21 13.67
N ASN A 226 -9.53 4.79 13.72
CA ASN A 226 -10.45 5.17 14.77
C ASN A 226 -10.00 4.62 16.13
N PHE A 227 -9.57 3.36 16.18
CA PHE A 227 -8.99 2.76 17.39
C PHE A 227 -7.74 3.52 17.87
N LEU A 228 -6.80 3.82 16.98
CA LEU A 228 -5.59 4.57 17.34
C LEU A 228 -5.90 5.97 17.86
N LYS A 229 -6.89 6.64 17.27
CA LYS A 229 -7.35 7.95 17.75
C LYS A 229 -7.87 7.85 19.19
N GLU A 230 -8.65 6.83 19.51
CA GLU A 230 -9.16 6.58 20.86
C GLU A 230 -8.01 6.34 21.85
N VAL A 231 -7.09 5.43 21.52
CA VAL A 231 -5.93 5.13 22.37
C VAL A 231 -5.05 6.36 22.61
N LEU A 232 -4.82 7.20 21.60
CA LEU A 232 -4.04 8.43 21.77
C LEU A 232 -4.71 9.43 22.70
N LEU A 233 -6.05 9.46 22.73
CA LEU A 233 -6.80 10.29 23.67
C LEU A 233 -6.73 9.73 25.10
N ASP A 234 -6.74 8.41 25.26
CA ASP A 234 -6.57 7.75 26.57
C ASP A 234 -5.15 8.01 27.12
N ILE A 235 -4.12 7.83 26.29
CA ILE A 235 -2.73 8.17 26.64
C ILE A 235 -2.61 9.63 27.05
N LYS A 236 -3.21 10.56 26.28
CA LYS A 236 -3.21 11.99 26.64
C LYS A 236 -3.81 12.21 28.02
N ARG A 237 -4.93 11.54 28.34
CA ARG A 237 -5.59 11.63 29.65
C ARG A 237 -4.67 11.12 30.76
N HIS A 238 -4.09 9.93 30.59
CA HIS A 238 -3.17 9.35 31.57
C HIS A 238 -1.90 10.17 31.78
N LEU A 239 -1.40 10.86 30.75
CA LEU A 239 -0.24 11.74 30.87
C LEU A 239 -0.55 13.09 31.53
N ASN A 240 -1.82 13.50 31.61
CA ASN A 240 -2.20 14.84 32.07
C ASN A 240 -2.38 14.91 33.59
N LEU A 241 -1.29 15.20 34.30
CA LEU A 241 -1.30 15.38 35.76
C LEU A 241 -2.14 16.57 36.27
N ALA A 242 -2.48 17.53 35.39
CA ALA A 242 -3.27 18.70 35.76
C ALA A 242 -4.78 18.42 35.83
N GLU A 243 -5.25 17.30 35.25
CA GLU A 243 -6.64 16.85 35.37
C GLU A 243 -6.85 15.91 36.57
N SER A 244 -5.78 15.40 37.17
CA SER A 244 -5.78 14.54 38.37
C SER A 244 -5.47 15.29 39.68
N SER A 245 -5.45 16.63 39.64
CA SER A 245 -5.25 17.52 40.80
C SER A 245 -6.48 18.35 41.15
#